data_AF-Q6MVT1-F1
#
_entry.id   AF-Q6MVT1-F1
#
_cell.length_a   1.000
_cell.length_b   1.000
_cell.length_c   1.000
_cell.angle_alpha   90.00
_cell.angle_beta   90.00
_cell.angle_gamma   90.00
#
_symmetry.space_group_name_H-M   'P 1'
#
loop_
_entity.id
_entity.type
_entity.pdbx_description
1 polymer ?
#
loop_
_entity_poly.entity_id
_entity_poly.type
_entity_poly.pdbx_seq_one_letter_code
_entity_poly.pdbx_strand_id
1 'polypeptide(L)'
;MVQGLDLWPLGLAVVIIGALWVYGVNRTMRTVPPTALKLSPNSNRWSKEYIRETYERVKKNPVDIKKHLPPKLDRRYIVVGGSGLVGGDIVSHLIARGQSAESVRIVDFAPLRRPQMLGVASKVEVIKTDITSPDSVKAAFSKPWPASVASLPLTVYHTAAVIRPGERSIKTYDRVARVNVGGASNVLAAAKEAGADIFIATSSSSVALKPMKFWKWPLSSLASNYVQVFNEDDFDQPLKAHDDFFGNYARAKAEAERLVCAANQEGFRTGVVRPGNGIFGDVEHDVTFSPALKAGSIVSWTPHVIQNWISSRNVSIAHLLFEAALNPAVRPVPPACAGRPLLVTDPGPPIAFQDFYTLSSLLSITPITETYWADLIINFPVLTKLFGWKEPAGDLAMLQPAVFTVSAYTICDDSRARKSVEEGGIGYKGVTDTLYGFCEQMAVWNGRVERGEAGPLKGMKIGKPVVA
;
A
#
# COMPACT_ATOMS: atom_id res chain seq x y z
N MET A 1 -10.52 -64.71 -14.97
CA MET A 1 -9.32 -64.14 -14.33
C MET A 1 -9.18 -62.69 -14.77
N VAL A 2 -9.66 -61.74 -13.98
CA VAL A 2 -9.33 -60.33 -14.17
C VAL A 2 -8.15 -60.08 -13.22
N GLN A 3 -6.93 -60.11 -13.75
CA GLN A 3 -5.75 -59.64 -13.01
C GLN A 3 -5.96 -58.16 -12.75
N GLY A 4 -6.12 -57.79 -11.49
CA GLY A 4 -6.18 -56.39 -11.08
C GLY A 4 -4.87 -55.72 -11.46
N LEU A 5 -4.95 -54.66 -12.27
CA LEU A 5 -3.80 -53.79 -12.56
C LEU A 5 -3.23 -53.28 -11.23
N ASP A 6 -1.97 -53.60 -10.98
CA ASP A 6 -1.23 -53.08 -9.84
C ASP A 6 -0.97 -51.57 -10.07
N LEU A 7 -1.77 -50.74 -9.40
CA LEU A 7 -1.70 -49.27 -9.50
C LEU A 7 -0.59 -48.66 -8.64
N TRP A 8 0.13 -49.45 -7.84
CA TRP A 8 1.18 -48.96 -6.95
C TRP A 8 2.34 -48.24 -7.66
N PRO A 9 2.88 -48.72 -8.80
CA PRO A 9 3.95 -48.05 -9.52
C PRO A 9 3.54 -46.68 -10.05
N LEU A 10 2.28 -46.55 -10.52
CA LEU A 10 1.73 -45.27 -10.98
C LEU A 10 1.57 -44.28 -9.82
N GLY A 11 1.06 -44.75 -8.68
CA GLY A 11 0.96 -43.94 -7.47
C GLY A 11 2.32 -43.43 -6.98
N LEU A 12 3.33 -44.31 -6.95
CA LEU A 12 4.69 -43.95 -6.56
C LEU A 12 5.32 -42.94 -7.54
N ALA A 13 5.13 -43.12 -8.85
CA ALA A 13 5.62 -42.19 -9.86
C ALA A 13 5.02 -40.79 -9.70
N VAL A 14 3.71 -40.69 -9.45
CA VAL A 14 3.03 -39.41 -9.18
C VAL A 14 3.59 -38.72 -7.94
N VAL A 15 3.82 -39.47 -6.86
CA VAL A 15 4.41 -38.93 -5.62
C VAL A 15 5.83 -38.41 -5.86
N ILE A 16 6.68 -39.19 -6.55
CA ILE A 16 8.06 -38.79 -6.86
C ILE A 16 8.09 -37.54 -7.75
N ILE A 17 7.29 -37.52 -8.81
CA ILE A 17 7.19 -36.36 -9.71
C ILE A 17 6.71 -35.13 -8.94
N GLY A 18 5.68 -35.29 -8.09
CA GLY A 18 5.19 -34.22 -7.22
C GLY A 18 6.27 -33.70 -6.26
N ALA A 19 7.02 -34.59 -5.63
CA ALA A 19 8.11 -34.22 -4.72
C ALA A 19 9.26 -33.47 -5.44
N LEU A 20 9.70 -33.97 -6.60
CA LEU A 20 10.72 -33.30 -7.42
C LEU A 20 10.25 -31.91 -7.90
N TRP A 21 8.97 -31.80 -8.21
CA TRP A 21 8.36 -30.53 -8.60
C TRP A 21 8.30 -29.53 -7.45
N VAL A 22 7.83 -29.94 -6.26
CA VAL A 22 7.85 -29.10 -5.04
C VAL A 22 9.27 -28.67 -4.70
N TYR A 23 10.24 -29.59 -4.80
CA TYR A 23 11.65 -29.29 -4.60
C TYR A 23 12.16 -28.23 -5.58
N GLY A 24 11.80 -28.33 -6.86
CA GLY A 24 12.16 -27.34 -7.88
C GLY A 24 11.56 -25.95 -7.63
N VAL A 25 10.28 -25.89 -7.25
CA VAL A 25 9.60 -24.64 -6.88
C VAL A 25 10.25 -24.02 -5.65
N ASN A 26 10.45 -24.80 -4.57
CA ASN A 26 11.11 -24.33 -3.36
C ASN A 26 12.53 -23.83 -3.64
N ARG A 27 13.31 -24.57 -4.44
CA ARG A 27 14.65 -24.16 -4.85
C ARG A 27 14.61 -22.81 -5.58
N THR A 28 13.67 -22.64 -6.52
CA THR A 28 13.50 -21.37 -7.27
C THR A 28 13.10 -20.22 -6.34
N MET A 29 12.15 -20.47 -5.44
CA MET A 29 11.65 -19.50 -4.46
C MET A 29 12.69 -19.11 -3.40
N ARG A 30 13.80 -19.83 -3.27
CA ARG A 30 14.89 -19.51 -2.33
C ARG A 30 16.08 -18.82 -3.00
N THR A 31 16.10 -18.77 -4.33
CA THR A 31 17.19 -18.14 -5.09
C THR A 31 16.87 -16.70 -5.43
N VAL A 32 17.83 -15.80 -5.22
CA VAL A 32 17.77 -14.43 -5.71
C VAL A 32 18.17 -14.42 -7.20
N PRO A 33 17.30 -13.98 -8.12
CA PRO A 33 17.66 -13.89 -9.53
C PRO A 33 18.79 -12.88 -9.77
N PRO A 34 19.77 -13.15 -10.66
CA PRO A 34 20.84 -12.20 -10.97
C PRO A 34 20.34 -10.84 -11.45
N THR A 35 19.19 -10.79 -12.14
CA THR A 35 18.55 -9.55 -12.57
C THR A 35 18.08 -8.70 -11.39
N ALA A 36 17.58 -9.32 -10.31
CA ALA A 36 17.24 -8.60 -9.08
C ALA A 36 18.49 -8.04 -8.39
N LEU A 37 19.58 -8.82 -8.32
CA LEU A 37 20.86 -8.35 -7.76
C LEU A 37 21.49 -7.22 -8.57
N LYS A 38 21.28 -7.16 -9.89
CA LYS A 38 21.72 -6.01 -10.70
C LYS A 38 20.98 -4.73 -10.33
N LEU A 39 19.69 -4.83 -10.00
CA LEU A 39 18.85 -3.69 -9.62
C LEU A 39 19.08 -3.24 -8.18
N SER A 40 19.40 -4.17 -7.28
CA SER A 40 19.81 -3.84 -5.91
C SER A 40 20.86 -4.83 -5.39
N PRO A 41 22.16 -4.54 -5.61
CA PRO A 41 23.26 -5.41 -5.21
C PRO A 41 23.35 -5.63 -3.70
N ASN A 42 24.10 -6.66 -3.29
CA ASN A 42 24.34 -6.94 -1.87
C ASN A 42 25.09 -5.81 -1.14
N SER A 43 25.83 -4.96 -1.85
CA SER A 43 26.45 -3.76 -1.28
C SER A 43 25.44 -2.73 -0.78
N ASN A 44 24.17 -2.83 -1.17
CA ASN A 44 23.09 -1.96 -0.70
C ASN A 44 22.45 -2.46 0.60
N ARG A 45 22.80 -3.67 1.08
CA ARG A 45 22.24 -4.23 2.32
C ARG A 45 22.75 -3.44 3.51
N TRP A 46 21.90 -3.25 4.52
CA TRP A 46 22.25 -2.43 5.67
C TRP A 46 23.14 -3.19 6.65
N SER A 47 24.28 -2.62 7.01
CA SER A 47 25.08 -3.14 8.13
C SER A 47 24.39 -2.82 9.45
N LYS A 48 24.67 -3.63 10.48
CA LYS A 48 24.13 -3.41 11.84
C LYS A 48 24.59 -2.06 12.40
N GLU A 49 25.82 -1.67 12.08
CA GLU A 49 26.43 -0.40 12.45
C GLU A 49 25.65 0.76 11.82
N TYR A 50 25.39 0.69 10.51
CA TYR A 50 24.64 1.72 9.79
C TYR A 50 23.20 1.88 10.29
N ILE A 51 22.54 0.76 10.64
CA ILE A 51 21.22 0.77 11.27
C ILE A 51 21.28 1.50 12.62
N ARG A 52 22.21 1.14 13.52
CA ARG A 52 22.34 1.78 14.84
C ARG A 52 22.66 3.27 14.74
N GLU A 53 23.60 3.64 13.89
CA GLU A 53 23.96 5.05 13.65
C GLU A 53 22.76 5.85 13.14
N THR A 54 21.99 5.28 12.21
CA THR A 54 20.79 5.92 11.69
C THR A 54 19.71 6.04 12.77
N TYR A 55 19.51 5.01 13.59
CA TYR A 55 18.58 5.04 14.72
C TYR A 55 18.93 6.17 15.72
N GLU A 56 20.20 6.26 16.12
CA GLU A 56 20.66 7.34 17.01
C GLU A 56 20.52 8.73 16.36
N ARG A 57 20.78 8.84 15.05
CA ARG A 57 20.60 10.09 14.29
C ARG A 57 19.14 10.52 14.27
N VAL A 58 18.20 9.60 14.05
CA VAL A 58 16.76 9.88 14.00
C VAL A 58 16.24 10.38 15.33
N LYS A 59 16.63 9.76 16.45
CA LYS A 59 16.24 10.22 17.79
C LYS A 59 16.71 11.64 18.08
N LYS A 60 17.91 12.01 17.60
CA LYS A 60 18.50 13.34 17.84
C LYS A 60 17.96 14.40 16.89
N ASN A 61 17.77 14.04 15.62
CA ASN A 61 17.43 14.97 14.54
C ASN A 61 16.30 14.40 13.70
N PRO A 62 15.05 14.32 14.21
CA PRO A 62 13.92 13.82 13.45
C PRO A 62 13.67 14.68 12.20
N VAL A 63 13.07 14.08 11.16
CA VAL A 63 12.77 14.80 9.91
C VAL A 63 11.76 15.92 10.20
N ASP A 64 12.18 17.15 9.94
CA ASP A 64 11.30 18.31 9.98
C ASP A 64 10.48 18.39 8.68
N ILE A 65 9.38 17.64 8.66
CA ILE A 65 8.49 17.52 7.50
C ILE A 65 8.00 18.88 7.01
N LYS A 66 7.80 19.86 7.91
CA LYS A 66 7.24 21.17 7.58
C LYS A 66 8.06 21.91 6.52
N LYS A 67 9.39 21.73 6.52
CA LYS A 67 10.32 22.33 5.54
C LYS A 67 10.14 21.81 4.12
N HIS A 68 9.47 20.68 3.96
CA HIS A 68 9.29 20.01 2.67
C HIS A 68 7.86 20.07 2.15
N LEU A 69 6.94 20.69 2.90
CA LEU A 69 5.56 20.87 2.46
C LEU A 69 5.49 21.97 1.39
N PRO A 70 4.71 21.78 0.32
CA PRO A 70 4.44 22.87 -0.61
C PRO A 70 3.71 24.02 0.12
N PRO A 71 3.77 25.25 -0.43
CA PRO A 71 3.11 26.41 0.16
C PRO A 71 1.64 26.16 0.49
N LYS A 72 1.15 26.87 1.52
CA LYS A 72 -0.27 26.91 1.85
C LYS A 72 -1.06 27.43 0.64
N LEU A 73 -2.21 26.80 0.37
CA LEU A 73 -3.18 27.27 -0.62
C LEU A 73 -4.49 27.65 0.08
N ASP A 74 -5.15 28.73 -0.34
CA ASP A 74 -6.43 29.14 0.25
C ASP A 74 -7.59 28.30 -0.31
N ARG A 75 -7.79 27.11 0.28
CA ARG A 75 -8.73 26.09 -0.21
C ARG A 75 -9.39 25.38 0.97
N ARG A 76 -10.53 24.74 0.70
CA ARG A 76 -11.16 23.74 1.57
C ARG A 76 -10.73 22.34 1.17
N TYR A 77 -10.76 21.42 2.12
CA TYR A 77 -10.25 20.06 1.97
C TYR A 77 -11.23 19.05 2.52
N ILE A 78 -11.58 18.05 1.70
CA ILE A 78 -12.20 16.81 2.19
C ILE A 78 -11.20 15.68 2.00
N VAL A 79 -10.82 15.04 3.10
CA VAL A 79 -9.92 13.87 3.10
C VAL A 79 -10.74 12.62 3.40
N VAL A 80 -11.09 11.88 2.35
CA VAL A 80 -11.82 10.62 2.42
C VAL A 80 -10.86 9.48 2.74
N GLY A 81 -11.04 8.79 3.87
CA GLY A 81 -10.02 7.91 4.44
C GLY A 81 -9.01 8.65 5.33
N GLY A 82 -9.40 9.82 5.83
CA GLY A 82 -8.54 10.72 6.62
C GLY A 82 -8.16 10.19 8.00
N SER A 83 -8.84 9.17 8.53
CA SER A 83 -8.45 8.50 9.79
C SER A 83 -7.38 7.42 9.56
N GLY A 84 -7.14 7.01 8.31
CA GLY A 84 -6.19 5.98 7.93
C GLY A 84 -4.72 6.46 7.90
N LEU A 85 -3.82 5.58 7.44
CA LEU A 85 -2.39 5.85 7.38
C LEU A 85 -2.05 7.03 6.47
N VAL A 86 -2.33 6.91 5.16
CA VAL A 86 -2.01 7.98 4.19
C VAL A 86 -2.88 9.21 4.41
N GLY A 87 -4.20 9.03 4.56
CA GLY A 87 -5.12 10.17 4.75
C GLY A 87 -4.80 10.96 6.02
N GLY A 88 -4.38 10.28 7.09
CA GLY A 88 -3.99 10.93 8.33
C GLY A 88 -2.73 11.79 8.21
N ASP A 89 -1.77 11.35 7.40
CA ASP A 89 -0.58 12.16 7.09
C ASP A 89 -0.92 13.34 6.17
N ILE A 90 -1.91 13.20 5.27
CA ILE A 90 -2.43 14.35 4.49
C ILE A 90 -3.00 15.39 5.43
N VAL A 91 -3.91 15.00 6.34
CA VAL A 91 -4.51 15.94 7.30
C VAL A 91 -3.43 16.60 8.16
N SER A 92 -2.52 15.81 8.72
CA SER A 92 -1.44 16.33 9.56
C SER A 92 -0.58 17.34 8.80
N HIS A 93 -0.24 17.05 7.54
CA HIS A 93 0.55 17.97 6.71
C HIS A 93 -0.24 19.22 6.29
N LEU A 94 -1.56 19.10 6.03
CA LEU A 94 -2.41 20.26 5.76
C LEU A 94 -2.40 21.25 6.93
N ILE A 95 -2.57 20.75 8.16
CA ILE A 95 -2.49 21.59 9.36
C ILE A 95 -1.07 22.14 9.55
N ALA A 96 -0.03 21.31 9.38
CA ALA A 96 1.37 21.72 9.54
C ALA A 96 1.81 22.81 8.56
N ARG A 97 1.29 22.81 7.31
CA ARG A 97 1.54 23.91 6.34
C ARG A 97 0.70 25.17 6.59
N GLY A 98 -0.16 25.17 7.62
CA GLY A 98 -0.89 26.36 8.07
C GLY A 98 -2.36 26.43 7.63
N GLN A 99 -2.98 25.32 7.24
CA GLN A 99 -4.43 25.31 7.02
C GLN A 99 -5.20 25.44 8.34
N SER A 100 -6.29 26.22 8.29
CA SER A 100 -7.23 26.26 9.41
C SER A 100 -7.95 24.91 9.51
N ALA A 101 -8.15 24.42 10.73
CA ALA A 101 -8.92 23.20 10.96
C ALA A 101 -10.35 23.29 10.40
N GLU A 102 -10.93 24.50 10.37
CA GLU A 102 -12.26 24.77 9.78
C GLU A 102 -12.31 24.51 8.26
N SER A 103 -11.17 24.60 7.58
CA SER A 103 -11.05 24.35 6.14
C SER A 103 -10.83 22.87 5.81
N VAL A 104 -10.71 21.99 6.81
CA VAL A 104 -10.41 20.56 6.61
C VAL A 104 -11.53 19.71 7.21
N ARG A 105 -11.96 18.69 6.45
CA ARG A 105 -12.87 17.65 6.91
C ARG A 105 -12.26 16.28 6.70
N ILE A 106 -12.41 15.43 7.70
CA ILE A 106 -12.14 13.99 7.62
C ILE A 106 -13.47 13.29 7.34
N VAL A 107 -13.50 12.50 6.28
CA VAL A 107 -14.63 11.65 5.90
C VAL A 107 -14.15 10.21 6.00
N ASP A 108 -14.65 9.45 6.96
CA ASP A 108 -14.12 8.11 7.21
C ASP A 108 -15.17 7.20 7.84
N PHE A 109 -15.07 5.89 7.59
CA PHE A 109 -15.90 4.89 8.26
C PHE A 109 -15.44 4.66 9.70
N ALA A 110 -14.12 4.73 9.92
CA ALA A 110 -13.50 4.55 11.22
C ALA A 110 -13.27 5.90 11.92
N PRO A 111 -13.39 5.96 13.26
CA PRO A 111 -13.06 7.15 14.02
C PRO A 111 -11.55 7.45 13.93
N LEU A 112 -11.18 8.69 14.27
CA LEU A 112 -9.79 9.09 14.38
C LEU A 112 -9.12 8.32 15.52
N ARG A 113 -8.06 7.57 15.22
CA ARG A 113 -7.38 6.67 16.20
C ARG A 113 -5.89 6.91 16.35
N ARG A 114 -5.24 7.56 15.39
CA ARG A 114 -3.78 7.78 15.41
C ARG A 114 -3.42 8.81 16.48
N PRO A 115 -2.63 8.47 17.51
CA PRO A 115 -2.31 9.39 18.61
C PRO A 115 -1.72 10.73 18.13
N GLN A 116 -0.87 10.68 17.11
CA GLN A 116 -0.26 11.88 16.51
C GLN A 116 -1.30 12.84 15.92
N MET A 117 -2.44 12.31 15.44
CA MET A 117 -3.54 13.12 14.91
C MET A 117 -4.48 13.63 15.99
N LEU A 118 -4.60 12.94 17.13
CA LEU A 118 -5.51 13.37 18.21
C LEU A 118 -5.16 14.76 18.74
N GLY A 119 -3.89 15.18 18.68
CA GLY A 119 -3.48 16.56 18.94
C GLY A 119 -3.70 17.47 17.72
N VAL A 120 -3.00 17.17 16.62
CA VAL A 120 -2.91 18.04 15.42
C VAL A 120 -4.26 18.27 14.74
N ALA A 121 -5.10 17.25 14.69
CA ALA A 121 -6.42 17.25 14.06
C ALA A 121 -7.57 17.31 15.08
N SER A 122 -7.30 17.63 16.35
CA SER A 122 -8.32 17.72 17.42
C SER A 122 -9.51 18.63 17.07
N LYS A 123 -9.27 19.68 16.29
CA LYS A 123 -10.27 20.67 15.86
C LYS A 123 -10.82 20.41 14.45
N VAL A 124 -10.31 19.39 13.76
CA VAL A 124 -10.75 19.02 12.42
C VAL A 124 -12.05 18.23 12.54
N GLU A 125 -13.03 18.59 11.73
CA GLU A 125 -14.32 17.91 11.73
C GLU A 125 -14.18 16.49 11.17
N VAL A 126 -14.65 15.48 11.93
CA VAL A 126 -14.70 14.07 11.51
C VAL A 126 -16.15 13.67 11.24
N ILE A 127 -16.42 13.22 10.02
CA ILE A 127 -17.76 12.81 9.57
C ILE A 127 -17.75 11.31 9.28
N LYS A 128 -18.46 10.54 10.12
CA LYS A 128 -18.62 9.10 9.91
C LYS A 128 -19.36 8.83 8.60
N THR A 129 -18.71 8.15 7.67
CA THR A 129 -19.22 7.97 6.31
C THR A 129 -18.90 6.58 5.78
N ASP A 130 -19.91 5.89 5.25
CA ASP A 130 -19.72 4.66 4.48
C ASP A 130 -19.70 5.01 2.99
N ILE A 131 -18.53 4.92 2.35
CA ILE A 131 -18.39 5.28 0.94
C ILE A 131 -19.17 4.36 0.00
N THR A 132 -19.59 3.18 0.46
CA THR A 132 -20.43 2.28 -0.35
C THR A 132 -21.88 2.77 -0.46
N SER A 133 -22.29 3.71 0.39
CA SER A 133 -23.62 4.35 0.36
C SER A 133 -23.53 5.73 -0.30
N PRO A 134 -24.12 5.93 -1.49
CA PRO A 134 -24.15 7.24 -2.15
C PRO A 134 -24.76 8.33 -1.25
N ASP A 135 -25.82 8.01 -0.52
CA ASP A 135 -26.49 8.95 0.39
C ASP A 135 -25.59 9.36 1.57
N SER A 136 -24.82 8.41 2.11
CA SER A 136 -23.86 8.70 3.18
C SER A 136 -22.77 9.65 2.70
N VAL A 137 -22.24 9.42 1.50
CA VAL A 137 -21.21 10.30 0.90
C VAL A 137 -21.80 11.68 0.62
N LYS A 138 -22.99 11.73 0.01
CA LYS A 138 -23.68 12.99 -0.29
C LYS A 138 -23.88 13.84 0.95
N ALA A 139 -24.39 13.24 2.03
CA ALA A 139 -24.61 13.94 3.30
C ALA A 139 -23.32 14.52 3.90
N ALA A 140 -22.19 13.81 3.77
CA ALA A 140 -20.89 14.29 4.24
C ALA A 140 -20.37 15.48 3.39
N PHE A 141 -20.54 15.40 2.07
CA PHE A 141 -20.05 16.41 1.14
C PHE A 141 -20.92 17.68 1.13
N SER A 142 -22.23 17.56 1.35
CA SER A 142 -23.17 18.69 1.37
C SER A 142 -23.20 19.46 2.70
N LYS A 143 -22.42 19.04 3.71
CA LYS A 143 -22.43 19.70 5.02
C LYS A 143 -22.00 21.17 4.88
N PRO A 144 -22.74 22.14 5.46
CA PRO A 144 -22.38 23.56 5.35
C PRO A 144 -21.01 23.86 5.93
N TRP A 145 -20.21 24.65 5.21
CA TRP A 145 -18.90 25.10 5.68
C TRP A 145 -19.02 26.36 6.55
N PRO A 146 -18.09 26.59 7.49
CA PRO A 146 -18.01 27.86 8.20
C PRO A 146 -17.89 29.04 7.23
N ALA A 147 -18.55 30.17 7.55
CA ALA A 147 -18.58 31.35 6.68
C ALA A 147 -17.18 31.88 6.34
N SER A 148 -16.22 31.70 7.24
CA SER A 148 -14.80 32.06 7.09
C SER A 148 -14.11 31.40 5.89
N VAL A 149 -14.58 30.21 5.48
CA VAL A 149 -13.92 29.38 4.43
C VAL A 149 -14.87 28.97 3.31
N ALA A 150 -16.18 29.24 3.42
CA ALA A 150 -17.20 28.73 2.52
C ALA A 150 -17.00 29.13 1.04
N SER A 151 -16.41 30.29 0.78
CA SER A 151 -16.13 30.79 -0.57
C SER A 151 -14.86 30.21 -1.21
N LEU A 152 -14.02 29.51 -0.45
CA LEU A 152 -12.76 28.97 -0.96
C LEU A 152 -13.02 27.78 -1.90
N PRO A 153 -12.18 27.55 -2.93
CA PRO A 153 -12.26 26.38 -3.79
C PRO A 153 -12.01 25.08 -3.01
N LEU A 154 -12.41 23.93 -3.56
CA LEU A 154 -12.44 22.66 -2.84
C LEU A 154 -11.51 21.63 -3.49
N THR A 155 -10.56 21.12 -2.69
CA THR A 155 -9.77 19.93 -3.03
C THR A 155 -10.32 18.71 -2.29
N VAL A 156 -10.43 17.59 -2.99
CA VAL A 156 -10.78 16.29 -2.39
C VAL A 156 -9.61 15.33 -2.54
N TYR A 157 -9.18 14.75 -1.42
CA TYR A 157 -8.23 13.66 -1.38
C TYR A 157 -8.96 12.35 -1.06
N HIS A 158 -8.85 11.34 -1.92
CA HIS A 158 -9.47 10.04 -1.73
C HIS A 158 -8.43 8.95 -1.46
N THR A 159 -8.31 8.55 -0.20
CA THR A 159 -7.36 7.53 0.27
C THR A 159 -8.03 6.26 0.80
N ALA A 160 -9.34 6.28 1.03
CA ALA A 160 -10.11 5.14 1.54
C ALA A 160 -10.10 3.95 0.57
N ALA A 161 -9.80 2.76 1.07
CA ALA A 161 -9.90 1.50 0.35
C ALA A 161 -9.78 0.33 1.31
N VAL A 162 -10.40 -0.80 0.95
CA VAL A 162 -10.15 -2.09 1.61
C VAL A 162 -9.05 -2.86 0.90
N ILE A 163 -8.14 -3.43 1.69
CA ILE A 163 -7.04 -4.26 1.20
C ILE A 163 -7.32 -5.72 1.55
N ARG A 164 -7.46 -6.57 0.53
CA ARG A 164 -7.72 -8.01 0.68
C ARG A 164 -6.70 -8.82 -0.14
N PRO A 165 -5.46 -8.98 0.37
CA PRO A 165 -4.33 -9.42 -0.44
C PRO A 165 -4.41 -10.89 -0.87
N GLY A 166 -5.13 -11.74 -0.13
CA GLY A 166 -5.29 -13.16 -0.46
C GLY A 166 -6.38 -13.47 -1.50
N GLU A 167 -7.26 -12.52 -1.82
CA GLU A 167 -8.39 -12.78 -2.72
C GLU A 167 -8.02 -12.57 -4.17
N ARG A 168 -7.96 -13.68 -4.92
CA ARG A 168 -7.74 -13.66 -6.37
C ARG A 168 -8.94 -14.07 -7.19
N SER A 169 -9.81 -14.95 -6.69
CA SER A 169 -10.91 -15.51 -7.46
C SER A 169 -11.91 -14.42 -7.88
N ILE A 170 -12.38 -14.46 -9.13
CA ILE A 170 -13.44 -13.54 -9.61
C ILE A 170 -14.70 -13.62 -8.74
N LYS A 171 -14.97 -14.79 -8.15
CA LYS A 171 -16.14 -15.02 -7.27
C LYS A 171 -16.12 -14.18 -5.99
N THR A 172 -14.96 -13.70 -5.57
CA THR A 172 -14.81 -12.84 -4.38
C THR A 172 -14.54 -11.38 -4.77
N TYR A 173 -14.60 -11.03 -6.06
CA TYR A 173 -14.25 -9.70 -6.55
C TYR A 173 -15.15 -8.62 -5.96
N ASP A 174 -16.46 -8.88 -5.88
CA ASP A 174 -17.45 -7.92 -5.37
C ASP A 174 -17.16 -7.40 -3.96
N ARG A 175 -16.48 -8.20 -3.12
CA ARG A 175 -16.11 -7.82 -1.74
C ARG A 175 -15.20 -6.60 -1.73
N VAL A 176 -14.22 -6.55 -2.62
CA VAL A 176 -13.28 -5.41 -2.74
C VAL A 176 -13.79 -4.36 -3.73
N ALA A 177 -14.47 -4.76 -4.81
CA ALA A 177 -14.96 -3.86 -5.83
C ALA A 177 -16.04 -2.91 -5.31
N ARG A 178 -16.94 -3.39 -4.43
CA ARG A 178 -17.97 -2.56 -3.79
C ARG A 178 -17.39 -1.31 -3.14
N VAL A 179 -16.27 -1.45 -2.41
CA VAL A 179 -15.63 -0.34 -1.72
C VAL A 179 -14.68 0.41 -2.65
N ASN A 180 -13.74 -0.31 -3.30
CA ASN A 180 -12.64 0.34 -4.00
C ASN A 180 -13.05 0.91 -5.36
N VAL A 181 -14.05 0.34 -6.03
CA VAL A 181 -14.58 0.84 -7.31
C VAL A 181 -15.87 1.61 -7.07
N GLY A 182 -16.87 0.96 -6.48
CA GLY A 182 -18.18 1.58 -6.21
C GLY A 182 -18.05 2.78 -5.27
N GLY A 183 -17.35 2.62 -4.16
CA GLY A 183 -17.10 3.72 -3.22
C GLY A 183 -16.27 4.87 -3.80
N ALA A 184 -15.25 4.56 -4.60
CA ALA A 184 -14.49 5.59 -5.32
C ALA A 184 -15.37 6.36 -6.30
N SER A 185 -16.25 5.66 -7.04
CA SER A 185 -17.22 6.28 -7.95
C SER A 185 -18.19 7.21 -7.20
N ASN A 186 -18.72 6.79 -6.06
CA ASN A 186 -19.61 7.61 -5.23
C ASN A 186 -18.91 8.89 -4.75
N VAL A 187 -17.67 8.76 -4.26
CA VAL A 187 -16.85 9.87 -3.79
C VAL A 187 -16.51 10.84 -4.91
N LEU A 188 -16.17 10.32 -6.11
CA LEU A 188 -15.88 11.13 -7.29
C LEU A 188 -17.12 11.93 -7.75
N ALA A 189 -18.29 11.29 -7.78
CA ALA A 189 -19.55 11.95 -8.12
C ALA A 189 -19.92 13.05 -7.10
N ALA A 190 -19.82 12.75 -5.80
CA ALA A 190 -20.11 13.72 -4.74
C ALA A 190 -19.12 14.88 -4.71
N ALA A 191 -17.84 14.65 -5.02
CA ALA A 191 -16.84 15.71 -5.16
C ALA A 191 -17.22 16.69 -6.27
N LYS A 192 -17.65 16.18 -7.42
CA LYS A 192 -18.11 17.01 -8.55
C LYS A 192 -19.39 17.78 -8.19
N GLU A 193 -20.36 17.14 -7.55
CA GLU A 193 -21.60 17.80 -7.09
C GLU A 193 -21.31 18.89 -6.05
N ALA A 194 -20.32 18.68 -5.17
CA ALA A 194 -19.90 19.65 -4.16
C ALA A 194 -19.06 20.81 -4.73
N GLY A 195 -18.80 20.84 -6.04
CA GLY A 195 -18.03 21.89 -6.70
C GLY A 195 -16.53 21.84 -6.43
N ALA A 196 -15.97 20.65 -6.16
CA ALA A 196 -14.52 20.48 -6.14
C ALA A 196 -13.94 20.77 -7.52
N ASP A 197 -12.80 21.47 -7.57
CA ASP A 197 -12.02 21.75 -8.78
C ASP A 197 -10.75 20.90 -8.86
N ILE A 198 -10.36 20.25 -7.75
CA ILE A 198 -9.23 19.30 -7.70
C ILE A 198 -9.66 18.01 -6.99
N PHE A 199 -9.37 16.86 -7.61
CA PHE A 199 -9.60 15.54 -7.01
C PHE A 199 -8.37 14.64 -7.17
N ILE A 200 -7.79 14.20 -6.06
CA ILE A 200 -6.59 13.36 -6.09
C ILE A 200 -6.85 12.07 -5.31
N ALA A 201 -6.57 10.92 -5.92
CA ALA A 201 -6.79 9.62 -5.29
C ALA A 201 -5.50 8.83 -5.06
N THR A 202 -5.51 7.95 -4.06
CA THR A 202 -4.45 6.95 -3.83
C THR A 202 -4.80 5.63 -4.52
N SER A 203 -4.01 5.29 -5.53
CA SER A 203 -3.98 3.97 -6.17
C SER A 203 -2.90 3.10 -5.51
N SER A 204 -2.27 2.19 -6.25
CA SER A 204 -1.23 1.30 -5.76
C SER A 204 -0.35 0.86 -6.91
N SER A 205 0.97 0.79 -6.70
CA SER A 205 1.91 0.29 -7.71
C SER A 205 1.66 -1.18 -8.08
N SER A 206 1.25 -2.00 -7.10
CA SER A 206 -0.08 -2.63 -7.10
C SER A 206 -0.64 -3.12 -8.45
N VAL A 207 -1.24 -2.14 -9.12
CA VAL A 207 -1.98 -2.22 -10.37
C VAL A 207 -1.14 -2.80 -11.51
N ALA A 208 0.15 -2.48 -11.57
CA ALA A 208 1.04 -2.92 -12.64
C ALA A 208 1.54 -4.37 -12.45
N LEU A 209 1.51 -4.90 -11.22
CA LEU A 209 2.02 -6.25 -10.94
C LEU A 209 1.28 -7.31 -11.73
N LYS A 210 2.07 -8.25 -12.26
CA LYS A 210 1.59 -9.45 -12.94
C LYS A 210 1.69 -10.66 -12.01
N PRO A 211 0.75 -11.61 -12.12
CA PRO A 211 0.81 -12.92 -11.51
C PRO A 211 2.18 -13.57 -11.67
N MET A 212 2.75 -14.02 -10.56
CA MET A 212 3.83 -14.98 -10.61
C MET A 212 3.29 -16.31 -11.09
N LYS A 213 4.01 -16.96 -12.01
CA LYS A 213 3.65 -18.30 -12.49
C LYS A 213 4.72 -19.28 -12.01
N PHE A 214 4.49 -19.86 -10.82
CA PHE A 214 5.34 -20.89 -10.23
C PHE A 214 5.07 -22.32 -10.75
N TRP A 215 4.31 -22.44 -11.84
CA TRP A 215 3.53 -23.64 -12.10
C TRP A 215 3.63 -24.10 -13.56
N LYS A 216 4.78 -23.89 -14.20
CA LYS A 216 5.05 -24.36 -15.57
C LYS A 216 5.93 -25.61 -15.54
N TRP A 217 5.44 -26.66 -16.19
CA TRP A 217 6.24 -27.83 -16.58
C TRP A 217 6.77 -27.62 -18.01
N PRO A 218 8.04 -27.96 -18.32
CA PRO A 218 9.07 -28.56 -17.46
C PRO A 218 9.82 -27.56 -16.57
N LEU A 219 10.52 -28.08 -15.53
CA LEU A 219 11.22 -27.38 -14.44
C LEU A 219 12.25 -26.31 -14.86
N SER A 220 12.59 -26.16 -16.15
CA SER A 220 13.63 -25.24 -16.61
C SER A 220 13.18 -23.77 -16.69
N SER A 221 11.87 -23.48 -16.56
CA SER A 221 11.33 -22.10 -16.67
C SER A 221 10.43 -21.68 -15.48
N LEU A 222 10.70 -22.19 -14.28
CA LEU A 222 9.75 -22.23 -13.15
C LEU A 222 9.22 -20.90 -12.61
N ALA A 223 9.73 -19.74 -13.02
CA ALA A 223 9.17 -18.47 -12.58
C ALA A 223 9.22 -17.40 -13.69
N SER A 224 8.12 -17.27 -14.45
CA SER A 224 7.89 -16.03 -15.22
C SER A 224 7.31 -14.95 -14.30
N ASN A 225 7.67 -13.70 -14.57
CA ASN A 225 7.28 -12.54 -13.76
C ASN A 225 7.84 -12.57 -12.32
N TYR A 226 9.00 -13.21 -12.09
CA TYR A 226 9.60 -13.23 -10.75
C TYR A 226 10.29 -11.92 -10.39
N VAL A 227 10.98 -11.33 -11.37
CA VAL A 227 11.51 -9.97 -11.28
C VAL A 227 10.66 -9.10 -12.18
N GLN A 228 10.08 -8.05 -11.61
CA GLN A 228 9.20 -7.12 -12.30
C GLN A 228 9.68 -5.71 -12.00
N VAL A 229 10.00 -4.96 -13.06
CA VAL A 229 10.21 -3.51 -13.00
C VAL A 229 8.99 -2.88 -13.63
N PHE A 230 8.35 -1.94 -12.95
CA PHE A 230 7.17 -1.28 -13.47
C PHE A 230 7.10 0.20 -13.08
N ASN A 231 6.39 0.92 -13.95
CA ASN A 231 6.04 2.32 -13.88
C ASN A 231 4.52 2.43 -14.20
N GLU A 232 4.09 3.50 -14.83
CA GLU A 232 2.70 3.76 -15.22
C GLU A 232 2.37 3.42 -16.68
N ASP A 233 3.24 2.73 -17.41
CA ASP A 233 3.03 2.38 -18.82
C ASP A 233 1.81 1.48 -19.06
N ASP A 234 1.37 0.74 -18.05
CA ASP A 234 0.15 -0.06 -18.12
C ASP A 234 -1.13 0.77 -18.21
N PHE A 235 -1.08 2.06 -17.83
CA PHE A 235 -2.23 2.94 -17.82
C PHE A 235 -2.69 3.30 -19.24
N ASP A 236 -1.75 3.48 -20.16
CA ASP A 236 -2.02 3.79 -21.57
C ASP A 236 -2.47 2.56 -22.38
N GLN A 237 -2.53 1.39 -21.74
CA GLN A 237 -2.98 0.14 -22.32
C GLN A 237 -4.42 -0.20 -21.88
N PRO A 238 -5.15 -1.01 -22.67
CA PRO A 238 -6.43 -1.54 -22.26
C PRO A 238 -6.34 -2.20 -20.87
N LEU A 239 -7.41 -2.07 -20.08
CA LEU A 239 -7.47 -2.71 -18.76
C LEU A 239 -7.24 -4.23 -18.93
N LYS A 240 -6.29 -4.76 -18.17
CA LYS A 240 -5.92 -6.18 -18.18
C LYS A 240 -7.15 -7.06 -17.88
N ALA A 241 -7.14 -8.28 -18.43
CA ALA A 241 -8.11 -9.29 -18.02
C ALA A 241 -7.95 -9.62 -16.52
N HIS A 242 -9.02 -10.15 -15.90
CA HIS A 242 -9.03 -10.48 -14.47
C HIS A 242 -7.82 -11.34 -14.05
N ASP A 243 -7.55 -12.40 -14.81
CA ASP A 243 -6.51 -13.37 -14.50
C ASP A 243 -5.09 -12.83 -14.63
N ASP A 244 -4.91 -11.67 -15.29
CA ASP A 244 -3.64 -10.97 -15.43
C ASP A 244 -3.33 -10.01 -14.28
N PHE A 245 -4.24 -9.88 -13.31
CA PHE A 245 -3.96 -9.25 -12.02
C PHE A 245 -3.53 -10.29 -10.99
N PHE A 246 -2.62 -9.92 -10.09
CA PHE A 246 -2.20 -10.85 -9.05
C PHE A 246 -3.32 -11.19 -8.05
N GLY A 247 -4.24 -10.24 -7.83
CA GLY A 247 -5.38 -10.35 -6.93
C GLY A 247 -6.43 -9.29 -7.22
N ASN A 248 -7.61 -9.47 -6.63
CA ASN A 248 -8.78 -8.62 -6.82
C ASN A 248 -8.52 -7.16 -6.38
N TYR A 249 -7.70 -6.96 -5.36
CA TYR A 249 -7.32 -5.62 -4.89
C TYR A 249 -6.68 -4.77 -6.00
N ALA A 250 -5.70 -5.33 -6.71
CA ALA A 250 -5.00 -4.62 -7.78
C ALA A 250 -5.93 -4.29 -8.95
N ARG A 251 -6.80 -5.23 -9.32
CA ARG A 251 -7.83 -4.98 -10.34
C ARG A 251 -8.76 -3.83 -9.93
N ALA A 252 -9.29 -3.88 -8.71
CA ALA A 252 -10.21 -2.86 -8.22
C ALA A 252 -9.55 -1.48 -8.16
N LYS A 253 -8.26 -1.39 -7.76
CA LYS A 253 -7.49 -0.14 -7.83
C LYS A 253 -7.28 0.34 -9.26
N ALA A 254 -7.03 -0.57 -10.21
CA ALA A 254 -6.85 -0.24 -11.63
C ALA A 254 -8.12 0.32 -12.28
N GLU A 255 -9.29 -0.20 -11.89
CA GLU A 255 -10.60 0.29 -12.33
C GLU A 255 -10.90 1.67 -11.73
N ALA A 256 -10.73 1.83 -10.42
CA ALA A 256 -10.93 3.10 -9.72
C ALA A 256 -10.01 4.22 -10.24
N GLU A 257 -8.74 3.89 -10.50
CA GLU A 257 -7.77 4.81 -11.09
C GLU A 257 -8.23 5.31 -12.48
N ARG A 258 -8.70 4.41 -13.34
CA ARG A 258 -9.23 4.79 -14.66
C ARG A 258 -10.46 5.67 -14.54
N LEU A 259 -11.37 5.40 -13.58
CA LEU A 259 -12.53 6.27 -13.32
C LEU A 259 -12.10 7.68 -12.93
N VAL A 260 -11.16 7.81 -11.99
CA VAL A 260 -10.67 9.12 -11.52
C VAL A 260 -9.96 9.88 -12.64
N CYS A 261 -9.05 9.23 -13.36
CA CYS A 261 -8.31 9.86 -14.45
C CYS A 261 -9.23 10.26 -15.62
N ALA A 262 -10.21 9.44 -15.97
CA ALA A 262 -11.18 9.74 -17.04
C ALA A 262 -12.13 10.89 -16.69
N ALA A 263 -12.32 11.20 -15.40
CA ALA A 263 -13.12 12.34 -14.97
C ALA A 263 -12.40 13.69 -15.07
N ASN A 264 -11.12 13.71 -15.47
CA ASN A 264 -10.37 14.95 -15.67
C ASN A 264 -10.99 15.79 -16.80
N GLN A 265 -11.37 17.03 -16.48
CA GLN A 265 -11.95 17.97 -17.43
C GLN A 265 -11.67 19.41 -17.00
N GLU A 266 -12.05 20.37 -17.85
CA GLU A 266 -12.04 21.78 -17.44
C GLU A 266 -12.95 22.00 -16.22
N GLY A 267 -12.46 22.78 -15.25
CA GLY A 267 -13.12 23.02 -13.96
C GLY A 267 -13.07 21.84 -12.98
N PHE A 268 -12.55 20.66 -13.36
CA PHE A 268 -12.39 19.52 -12.46
C PHE A 268 -11.14 18.70 -12.82
N ARG A 269 -10.01 19.07 -12.21
CA ARG A 269 -8.71 18.48 -12.50
C ARG A 269 -8.46 17.30 -11.58
N THR A 270 -8.08 16.17 -12.16
CA THR A 270 -7.85 14.95 -11.37
C THR A 270 -6.41 14.47 -11.44
N GLY A 271 -6.01 13.64 -10.47
CA GLY A 271 -4.70 13.01 -10.43
C GLY A 271 -4.72 11.75 -9.56
N VAL A 272 -3.79 10.84 -9.79
CA VAL A 272 -3.69 9.62 -8.98
C VAL A 272 -2.24 9.40 -8.55
N VAL A 273 -2.01 9.14 -7.26
CA VAL A 273 -0.70 8.72 -6.76
C VAL A 273 -0.68 7.20 -6.60
N ARG A 274 0.34 6.54 -7.14
CA ARG A 274 0.61 5.10 -6.99
C ARG A 274 1.80 4.89 -6.03
N PRO A 275 1.59 4.68 -4.73
CA PRO A 275 2.68 4.35 -3.82
C PRO A 275 3.36 3.02 -4.16
N GLY A 276 4.67 2.94 -3.95
CA GLY A 276 5.46 1.70 -3.91
C GLY A 276 4.97 0.67 -2.86
N ASN A 277 5.67 -0.46 -2.78
CA ASN A 277 5.29 -1.63 -1.97
C ASN A 277 6.19 -1.79 -0.72
N GLY A 278 5.71 -1.87 0.53
CA GLY A 278 4.44 -1.44 1.08
C GLY A 278 4.55 -0.06 1.75
N ILE A 279 3.41 0.45 2.23
CA ILE A 279 3.32 1.77 2.87
C ILE A 279 3.48 1.59 4.39
N PHE A 280 4.46 2.26 4.98
CA PHE A 280 4.75 2.23 6.42
C PHE A 280 4.74 3.63 7.03
N GLY A 281 4.75 3.74 8.37
CA GLY A 281 4.82 5.05 9.05
C GLY A 281 3.94 5.23 10.29
N ASP A 282 3.22 4.19 10.74
CA ASP A 282 2.40 4.24 11.94
C ASP A 282 2.53 2.93 12.72
N VAL A 283 2.95 2.98 13.99
CA VAL A 283 3.19 1.78 14.84
C VAL A 283 1.93 1.00 15.24
N GLU A 284 0.75 1.46 14.84
CA GLU A 284 -0.53 0.83 15.19
C GLU A 284 -1.25 0.22 13.99
N HIS A 285 -1.32 0.96 12.88
CA HIS A 285 -2.29 0.69 11.82
C HIS A 285 -1.65 0.43 10.46
N ASP A 286 -0.32 0.57 10.32
CA ASP A 286 0.32 0.13 9.08
C ASP A 286 0.26 -1.40 8.99
N VAL A 287 0.04 -1.92 7.78
CA VAL A 287 -0.18 -3.37 7.54
C VAL A 287 1.11 -4.13 7.26
N THR A 288 2.27 -3.50 7.41
CA THR A 288 3.59 -4.01 7.01
C THR A 288 4.51 -4.24 8.21
N PHE A 289 4.87 -3.17 8.92
CA PHE A 289 5.85 -3.13 10.00
C PHE A 289 5.20 -3.42 11.36
N SER A 290 4.07 -2.76 11.65
CA SER A 290 3.37 -2.90 12.93
C SER A 290 2.93 -4.32 13.31
N PRO A 291 2.46 -5.18 12.39
CA PRO A 291 2.07 -6.55 12.74
C PRO A 291 3.23 -7.35 13.34
N ALA A 292 4.45 -7.21 12.80
CA ALA A 292 5.64 -7.90 13.29
C ALA A 292 5.99 -7.46 14.73
N LEU A 293 5.96 -6.15 14.99
CA LEU A 293 6.24 -5.60 16.32
C LEU A 293 5.21 -6.08 17.36
N LYS A 294 3.92 -6.01 17.02
CA LYS A 294 2.82 -6.43 17.90
C LYS A 294 2.82 -7.92 18.18
N ALA A 295 3.19 -8.74 17.19
CA ALA A 295 3.28 -10.18 17.35
C ALA A 295 4.54 -10.63 18.11
N GLY A 296 5.60 -9.81 18.14
CA GLY A 296 6.91 -10.23 18.64
C GLY A 296 7.55 -11.35 17.82
N SER A 297 7.07 -11.53 16.58
CA SER A 297 7.56 -12.57 15.68
C SER A 297 7.38 -12.16 14.22
N ILE A 298 8.31 -12.61 13.38
CA ILE A 298 8.27 -12.47 11.93
C ILE A 298 8.24 -13.88 11.37
N VAL A 299 7.13 -14.23 10.72
CA VAL A 299 6.98 -15.48 9.96
C VAL A 299 7.13 -15.15 8.48
N SER A 300 8.14 -15.72 7.81
CA SER A 300 8.46 -15.36 6.43
C SER A 300 9.04 -16.51 5.62
N TRP A 301 8.86 -16.47 4.30
CA TRP A 301 9.58 -17.30 3.31
C TRP A 301 10.35 -16.44 2.31
N THR A 302 10.40 -15.12 2.53
CA THR A 302 10.85 -14.12 1.55
C THR A 302 11.95 -13.17 2.05
N PRO A 303 12.87 -13.54 2.97
CA PRO A 303 13.89 -12.60 3.46
C PRO A 303 14.73 -11.99 2.32
N HIS A 304 14.96 -12.78 1.29
CA HIS A 304 15.80 -12.47 0.15
C HIS A 304 15.06 -11.70 -0.97
N VAL A 305 13.76 -11.42 -0.82
CA VAL A 305 12.95 -10.67 -1.80
C VAL A 305 13.26 -9.18 -1.69
N ILE A 306 13.36 -8.50 -2.83
CA ILE A 306 13.74 -7.08 -2.92
C ILE A 306 12.58 -6.24 -3.44
N GLN A 307 12.24 -5.17 -2.72
CA GLN A 307 11.16 -4.24 -3.08
C GLN A 307 11.44 -2.78 -2.71
N ASN A 308 10.81 -1.85 -3.45
CA ASN A 308 10.74 -0.43 -3.13
C ASN A 308 9.62 -0.12 -2.14
N TRP A 309 9.97 0.23 -0.90
CA TRP A 309 9.01 0.64 0.13
C TRP A 309 8.79 2.14 0.11
N ILE A 310 7.73 2.59 0.77
CA ILE A 310 7.43 4.02 0.86
C ILE A 310 6.83 4.43 2.21
N SER A 311 7.34 5.52 2.79
CA SER A 311 6.72 6.14 3.96
C SER A 311 5.40 6.81 3.59
N SER A 312 4.37 6.66 4.42
CA SER A 312 3.09 7.36 4.28
C SER A 312 3.24 8.89 4.22
N ARG A 313 4.28 9.44 4.86
CA ARG A 313 4.61 10.87 4.78
C ARG A 313 5.04 11.29 3.39
N ASN A 314 5.84 10.46 2.71
CA ASN A 314 6.24 10.66 1.33
C ASN A 314 5.03 10.56 0.38
N VAL A 315 4.09 9.66 0.64
CA VAL A 315 2.82 9.59 -0.12
C VAL A 315 1.99 10.86 0.08
N SER A 316 1.87 11.34 1.31
CA SER A 316 1.17 12.59 1.61
C SER A 316 1.81 13.80 0.89
N ILE A 317 3.13 13.90 0.89
CA ILE A 317 3.84 14.96 0.15
C ILE A 317 3.58 14.87 -1.35
N ALA A 318 3.59 13.67 -1.93
CA ALA A 318 3.24 13.48 -3.34
C ALA A 318 1.83 14.00 -3.65
N HIS A 319 0.85 13.75 -2.78
CA HIS A 319 -0.51 14.29 -2.93
C HIS A 319 -0.55 15.82 -2.90
N LEU A 320 0.14 16.44 -1.95
CA LEU A 320 0.17 17.90 -1.83
C LEU A 320 0.93 18.57 -3.00
N LEU A 321 1.99 17.94 -3.51
CA LEU A 321 2.69 18.40 -4.72
C LEU A 321 1.80 18.28 -5.96
N PHE A 322 1.03 17.19 -6.06
CA PHE A 322 0.09 17.00 -7.16
C PHE A 322 -1.02 18.06 -7.11
N GLU A 323 -1.55 18.39 -5.92
CA GLU A 323 -2.47 19.51 -5.77
C GLU A 323 -1.86 20.83 -6.26
N ALA A 324 -0.64 21.14 -5.83
CA ALA A 324 0.04 22.36 -6.25
C ALA A 324 0.22 22.41 -7.77
N ALA A 325 0.52 21.26 -8.40
CA ALA A 325 0.62 21.15 -9.85
C ALA A 325 -0.73 21.36 -10.55
N LEU A 326 -1.83 20.85 -9.99
CA LEU A 326 -3.17 20.95 -10.56
C LEU A 326 -3.85 22.30 -10.29
N ASN A 327 -3.32 23.16 -9.42
CA ASN A 327 -3.98 24.39 -8.98
C ASN A 327 -4.33 25.36 -10.14
N PRO A 328 -5.63 25.60 -10.42
CA PRO A 328 -6.07 26.52 -11.47
C PRO A 328 -5.62 27.96 -11.29
N ALA A 329 -5.45 28.42 -10.05
CA ALA A 329 -5.00 29.78 -9.76
C ALA A 329 -3.53 30.02 -10.16
N VAL A 330 -2.72 28.97 -10.21
CA VAL A 330 -1.31 29.03 -10.63
C VAL A 330 -1.17 28.67 -12.10
N ARG A 331 -2.00 27.73 -12.59
CA ARG A 331 -1.93 27.20 -13.95
C ARG A 331 -3.32 27.28 -14.60
N PRO A 332 -3.60 28.29 -15.44
CA PRO A 332 -4.89 28.42 -16.11
C PRO A 332 -5.20 27.21 -17.01
N VAL A 333 -4.19 26.64 -17.66
CA VAL A 333 -4.30 25.42 -18.47
C VAL A 333 -3.93 24.20 -17.63
N PRO A 334 -4.69 23.09 -17.68
CA PRO A 334 -4.32 21.84 -17.01
C PRO A 334 -2.93 21.37 -17.46
N PRO A 335 -2.01 21.03 -16.52
CA PRO A 335 -0.70 20.50 -16.88
C PRO A 335 -0.80 19.08 -17.47
N ALA A 336 0.27 18.61 -18.13
CA ALA A 336 0.31 17.28 -18.74
C ALA A 336 0.14 16.12 -17.74
N CYS A 337 0.41 16.35 -16.45
CA CYS A 337 0.15 15.38 -15.37
C CYS A 337 -1.33 15.30 -14.96
N ALA A 338 -2.19 16.23 -15.39
CA ALA A 338 -3.63 16.18 -15.09
C ALA A 338 -4.29 14.96 -15.76
N GLY A 339 -5.15 14.28 -15.01
CA GLY A 339 -5.79 13.04 -15.45
C GLY A 339 -4.82 11.86 -15.57
N ARG A 340 -3.66 11.90 -14.91
CA ARG A 340 -2.65 10.83 -14.99
C ARG A 340 -2.33 10.22 -13.62
N PRO A 341 -1.99 8.91 -13.59
CA PRO A 341 -1.34 8.32 -12.43
C PRO A 341 0.15 8.65 -12.41
N LEU A 342 0.71 8.83 -11.21
CA LEU A 342 2.13 9.00 -10.95
C LEU A 342 2.59 8.09 -9.81
N LEU A 343 3.59 7.27 -10.08
CA LEU A 343 4.20 6.34 -9.15
C LEU A 343 5.26 7.05 -8.30
N VAL A 344 5.29 6.72 -7.00
CA VAL A 344 6.24 7.29 -6.03
C VAL A 344 6.82 6.21 -5.12
N THR A 345 8.11 6.31 -4.80
CA THR A 345 8.83 5.46 -3.83
C THR A 345 9.73 6.30 -2.94
N ASP A 346 10.13 5.77 -1.78
CA ASP A 346 11.21 6.37 -0.99
C ASP A 346 12.50 6.48 -1.83
N PRO A 347 13.33 7.50 -1.56
CA PRO A 347 14.65 7.62 -2.14
C PRO A 347 15.58 6.50 -1.64
N GLY A 348 16.57 6.18 -2.47
CA GLY A 348 17.53 5.13 -2.19
C GLY A 348 17.22 3.83 -2.94
N PRO A 349 18.13 2.84 -2.85
CA PRO A 349 17.95 1.58 -3.53
C PRO A 349 16.83 0.74 -2.90
N PRO A 350 16.17 -0.13 -3.68
CA PRO A 350 15.21 -1.10 -3.16
C PRO A 350 15.83 -1.99 -2.07
N ILE A 351 15.09 -2.25 -0.99
CA ILE A 351 15.57 -3.02 0.16
C ILE A 351 15.23 -4.50 0.01
N ALA A 352 15.99 -5.38 0.66
CA ALA A 352 15.55 -6.75 0.89
C ALA A 352 14.70 -6.80 2.17
N PHE A 353 13.75 -7.74 2.24
CA PHE A 353 12.98 -7.96 3.48
C PHE A 353 13.90 -8.32 4.66
N GLN A 354 15.02 -8.99 4.40
CA GLN A 354 16.03 -9.29 5.41
C GLN A 354 16.59 -8.04 6.10
N ASP A 355 16.71 -6.91 5.38
CA ASP A 355 17.18 -5.66 5.97
C ASP A 355 16.20 -5.15 7.03
N PHE A 356 14.90 -5.22 6.73
CA PHE A 356 13.83 -4.92 7.67
C PHE A 356 13.82 -5.90 8.87
N TYR A 357 14.03 -7.19 8.63
CA TYR A 357 14.08 -8.19 9.71
C TYR A 357 15.25 -7.93 10.64
N THR A 358 16.44 -7.70 10.09
CA THR A 358 17.64 -7.36 10.85
C THR A 358 17.46 -6.07 11.63
N LEU A 359 16.87 -5.03 11.04
CA LEU A 359 16.55 -3.79 11.75
C LEU A 359 15.61 -4.04 12.93
N SER A 360 14.54 -4.80 12.69
CA SER A 360 13.52 -5.09 13.71
C SER A 360 14.12 -5.84 14.89
N SER A 361 14.84 -6.93 14.62
CA SER A 361 15.52 -7.76 15.62
C SER A 361 16.64 -7.03 16.35
N LEU A 362 17.28 -6.04 15.71
CA LEU A 362 18.38 -5.28 16.28
C LEU A 362 17.94 -4.14 17.20
N LEU A 363 16.86 -3.43 16.82
CA LEU A 363 16.47 -2.18 17.47
C LEU A 363 15.26 -2.31 18.39
N SER A 364 14.40 -3.31 18.20
CA SER A 364 13.20 -3.47 19.02
C SER A 364 13.56 -3.80 20.47
N ILE A 365 13.03 -3.03 21.42
CA ILE A 365 13.19 -3.30 22.86
C ILE A 365 12.42 -4.55 23.29
N THR A 366 11.38 -4.90 22.54
CA THR A 366 10.61 -6.14 22.73
C THR A 366 11.24 -7.24 21.87
N PRO A 367 11.54 -8.44 22.40
CA PRO A 367 12.15 -9.50 21.61
C PRO A 367 11.32 -9.85 20.38
N ILE A 368 11.99 -9.97 19.23
CA ILE A 368 11.38 -10.43 17.97
C ILE A 368 12.05 -11.73 17.56
N THR A 369 11.24 -12.75 17.29
CA THR A 369 11.71 -14.05 16.80
C THR A 369 11.45 -14.19 15.30
N GLU A 370 12.46 -14.60 14.55
CA GLU A 370 12.33 -14.85 13.11
C GLU A 370 12.12 -16.34 12.88
N THR A 371 11.03 -16.70 12.20
CA THR A 371 10.73 -18.08 11.81
C THR A 371 10.56 -18.16 10.31
N TYR A 372 11.36 -19.01 9.67
CA TYR A 372 11.32 -19.22 8.24
C TYR A 372 10.51 -20.47 7.91
N TRP A 373 9.36 -20.29 7.26
CA TRP A 373 8.51 -21.40 6.82
C TRP A 373 8.78 -21.73 5.37
N ALA A 374 8.82 -23.00 5.03
CA ALA A 374 8.97 -23.47 3.66
C ALA A 374 7.96 -24.56 3.38
N ASP A 375 6.66 -24.24 3.38
CA ASP A 375 5.62 -25.18 2.94
C ASP A 375 4.52 -24.47 2.15
N LEU A 376 4.34 -24.92 0.90
CA LEU A 376 3.28 -24.48 0.00
C LEU A 376 1.96 -25.17 0.39
N ILE A 377 0.96 -24.39 0.78
CA ILE A 377 -0.43 -24.86 0.81
C ILE A 377 -1.16 -24.28 -0.41
N ILE A 378 -1.77 -25.16 -1.21
CA ILE A 378 -2.33 -24.86 -2.53
C ILE A 378 -3.85 -25.10 -2.55
N ASN A 379 -4.57 -24.17 -3.19
CA ASN A 379 -5.95 -24.23 -3.71
C ASN A 379 -7.09 -24.66 -2.77
N PHE A 380 -7.44 -23.76 -1.85
CA PHE A 380 -8.67 -23.83 -1.04
C PHE A 380 -10.01 -23.82 -1.81
N PRO A 381 -10.20 -23.11 -2.95
CA PRO A 381 -11.53 -22.99 -3.57
C PRO A 381 -12.13 -24.31 -4.08
N VAL A 382 -11.29 -25.26 -4.51
CA VAL A 382 -11.70 -26.59 -4.98
C VAL A 382 -12.08 -27.47 -3.79
N LEU A 383 -11.32 -27.40 -2.70
CA LEU A 383 -11.53 -28.19 -1.50
C LEU A 383 -12.77 -27.74 -0.72
N THR A 384 -13.05 -26.44 -0.66
CA THR A 384 -14.30 -25.91 -0.07
C THR A 384 -15.54 -26.42 -0.80
N LYS A 385 -15.50 -26.53 -2.14
CA LYS A 385 -16.66 -26.96 -2.94
C LYS A 385 -16.89 -28.47 -2.91
N LEU A 386 -15.82 -29.28 -2.90
CA LEU A 386 -15.92 -30.74 -2.86
C LEU A 386 -16.12 -31.31 -1.46
N PHE A 387 -15.59 -30.64 -0.42
CA PHE A 387 -15.53 -31.19 0.94
C PHE A 387 -16.13 -30.28 2.03
N GLY A 388 -16.75 -29.14 1.66
CA GLY A 388 -17.41 -28.25 2.62
C GLY A 388 -16.46 -27.54 3.59
N TRP A 389 -15.16 -27.46 3.28
CA TRP A 389 -14.16 -26.85 4.15
C TRP A 389 -14.39 -25.34 4.29
N LYS A 390 -14.41 -24.85 5.53
CA LYS A 390 -14.53 -23.42 5.85
C LYS A 390 -13.32 -22.63 5.29
N GLU A 391 -13.53 -21.35 4.96
CA GLU A 391 -12.43 -20.45 4.59
C GLU A 391 -11.33 -20.52 5.69
N PRO A 392 -10.04 -20.66 5.31
CA PRO A 392 -8.96 -20.70 6.28
C PRO A 392 -8.91 -19.37 7.04
N ALA A 393 -8.74 -19.45 8.35
CA ALA A 393 -8.61 -18.31 9.25
C ALA A 393 -7.17 -18.20 9.79
N GLY A 394 -6.80 -17.03 10.32
CA GLY A 394 -5.46 -16.78 10.85
C GLY A 394 -4.38 -16.86 9.77
N ASP A 395 -3.21 -17.39 10.11
CA ASP A 395 -2.03 -17.39 9.23
C ASP A 395 -2.22 -18.20 7.94
N LEU A 396 -3.10 -19.22 7.97
CA LEU A 396 -3.45 -20.00 6.77
C LEU A 396 -4.19 -19.17 5.71
N ALA A 397 -4.87 -18.09 6.12
CA ALA A 397 -5.50 -17.14 5.19
C ALA A 397 -4.48 -16.35 4.37
N MET A 398 -3.22 -16.26 4.84
CA MET A 398 -2.13 -15.58 4.16
C MET A 398 -1.40 -16.49 3.16
N LEU A 399 -1.59 -17.81 3.22
CA LEU A 399 -0.99 -18.76 2.28
C LEU A 399 -1.84 -18.91 1.02
N GLN A 400 -2.06 -17.81 0.30
CA GLN A 400 -2.85 -17.77 -0.93
C GLN A 400 -1.98 -17.43 -2.15
N PRO A 401 -2.31 -17.91 -3.37
CA PRO A 401 -1.55 -17.62 -4.59
C PRO A 401 -1.29 -16.13 -4.85
N ALA A 402 -2.23 -15.25 -4.49
CA ALA A 402 -2.04 -13.81 -4.58
C ALA A 402 -0.94 -13.29 -3.65
N VAL A 403 -0.84 -13.84 -2.43
CA VAL A 403 0.20 -13.48 -1.46
C VAL A 403 1.58 -13.92 -1.97
N PHE A 404 1.70 -15.11 -2.55
CA PHE A 404 2.93 -15.53 -3.22
C PHE A 404 3.34 -14.62 -4.38
N THR A 405 2.39 -14.01 -5.09
CA THR A 405 2.74 -13.06 -6.15
C THR A 405 3.28 -11.74 -5.60
N VAL A 406 2.75 -11.23 -4.49
CA VAL A 406 3.32 -10.02 -3.87
C VAL A 406 4.68 -10.29 -3.21
N SER A 407 5.10 -11.56 -3.13
CA SER A 407 6.48 -11.98 -2.82
C SER A 407 7.44 -11.92 -4.02
N ALA A 408 7.03 -11.37 -5.17
CA ALA A 408 7.91 -11.12 -6.30
C ALA A 408 8.98 -10.05 -5.97
N TYR A 409 10.08 -10.07 -6.72
CA TYR A 409 11.02 -8.95 -6.75
C TYR A 409 10.39 -7.81 -7.56
N THR A 410 10.00 -6.73 -6.88
CA THR A 410 9.29 -5.63 -7.52
C THR A 410 10.05 -4.32 -7.39
N ILE A 411 10.49 -3.77 -8.51
CA ILE A 411 11.18 -2.49 -8.56
C ILE A 411 10.24 -1.46 -9.20
N CYS A 412 10.06 -0.35 -8.49
CA CYS A 412 9.24 0.76 -8.90
C CYS A 412 10.11 1.84 -9.54
N ASP A 413 9.75 2.30 -10.73
CA ASP A 413 10.37 3.46 -11.38
C ASP A 413 9.46 4.69 -11.20
N ASP A 414 9.90 5.62 -10.35
CA ASP A 414 9.19 6.88 -10.06
C ASP A 414 9.73 8.09 -10.86
N SER A 415 10.52 7.84 -11.90
CA SER A 415 11.18 8.90 -12.68
C SER A 415 10.20 9.93 -13.24
N ARG A 416 8.97 9.52 -13.62
CA ARG A 416 7.92 10.44 -14.09
C ARG A 416 7.43 11.39 -13.02
N ALA A 417 7.20 10.92 -11.80
CA ALA A 417 6.77 11.78 -10.70
C ALA A 417 7.82 12.83 -10.33
N ARG A 418 9.11 12.48 -10.48
CA ARG A 418 10.26 13.35 -10.18
C ARG A 418 10.47 14.50 -11.15
N LYS A 419 9.98 14.37 -12.40
CA LYS A 419 10.04 15.43 -13.42
C LYS A 419 9.33 16.69 -12.95
N SER A 420 9.69 17.84 -13.51
CA SER A 420 8.96 19.09 -13.27
C SER A 420 7.52 18.99 -13.76
N VAL A 421 6.67 19.94 -13.36
CA VAL A 421 5.28 20.00 -13.85
C VAL A 421 5.24 20.23 -15.35
N GLU A 422 6.17 21.04 -15.86
CA GLU A 422 6.33 21.36 -17.28
C GLU A 422 6.69 20.11 -18.11
N GLU A 423 7.43 19.17 -17.52
CA GLU A 423 7.81 17.89 -18.13
C GLU A 423 6.80 16.75 -17.86
N GLY A 424 5.64 17.07 -17.27
CA GLY A 424 4.56 16.12 -16.99
C GLY A 424 4.67 15.35 -15.66
N GLY A 425 5.56 15.77 -14.76
CA GLY A 425 5.65 15.26 -13.38
C GLY A 425 5.00 16.19 -12.35
N ILE A 426 5.43 16.04 -11.09
CA ILE A 426 4.99 16.89 -9.95
C ILE A 426 6.17 17.41 -9.12
N GLY A 427 7.40 17.23 -9.60
CA GLY A 427 8.62 17.60 -8.89
C GLY A 427 8.86 16.75 -7.64
N TYR A 428 8.37 15.52 -7.61
CA TYR A 428 8.43 14.66 -6.43
C TYR A 428 9.87 14.43 -5.96
N LYS A 429 10.10 14.65 -4.67
CA LYS A 429 11.33 14.30 -3.96
C LYS A 429 10.94 13.71 -2.61
N GLY A 430 11.22 12.42 -2.40
CA GLY A 430 10.98 11.80 -1.10
C GLY A 430 11.88 12.43 -0.03
N VAL A 431 11.31 12.72 1.14
CA VAL A 431 11.95 13.48 2.22
C VAL A 431 12.60 12.60 3.29
N THR A 432 12.20 11.33 3.32
CA THR A 432 12.74 10.31 4.20
C THR A 432 13.02 9.07 3.35
N ASP A 433 14.20 8.48 3.51
CA ASP A 433 14.49 7.15 2.94
C ASP A 433 13.89 6.04 3.81
N THR A 434 13.83 4.82 3.28
CA THR A 434 13.20 3.69 3.96
C THR A 434 13.87 3.32 5.29
N LEU A 435 15.20 3.35 5.37
CA LEU A 435 15.91 3.03 6.61
C LEU A 435 15.58 4.06 7.70
N TYR A 436 15.68 5.33 7.35
CA TYR A 436 15.40 6.44 8.25
C TYR A 436 13.96 6.35 8.76
N GLY A 437 13.00 6.13 7.87
CA GLY A 437 11.59 6.00 8.22
C GLY A 437 11.31 4.81 9.14
N PHE A 438 11.92 3.65 8.92
CA PHE A 438 11.82 2.52 9.85
C PHE A 438 12.45 2.77 11.20
N CYS A 439 13.62 3.42 11.24
CA CYS A 439 14.26 3.81 12.50
C CYS A 439 13.38 4.77 13.30
N GLU A 440 12.68 5.69 12.64
CA GLU A 440 11.74 6.60 13.30
C GLU A 440 10.53 5.86 13.86
N GLN A 441 9.95 4.98 13.05
CA GLN A 441 8.84 4.13 13.50
C GLN A 441 9.25 3.25 14.70
N MET A 442 10.47 2.71 14.68
CA MET A 442 11.03 1.94 15.79
C MET A 442 11.24 2.81 17.03
N ALA A 443 11.72 4.04 16.89
CA ALA A 443 11.89 4.96 18.02
C ALA A 443 10.56 5.27 18.69
N VAL A 444 9.50 5.45 17.90
CA VAL A 444 8.13 5.61 18.40
C VAL A 444 7.66 4.35 19.13
N TRP A 445 7.87 3.16 18.55
CA TRP A 445 7.51 1.90 19.19
C TRP A 445 8.19 1.71 20.54
N ASN A 446 9.53 1.81 20.57
CA ASN A 446 10.32 1.62 21.77
C ASN A 446 9.91 2.61 22.87
N GLY A 447 9.75 3.89 22.53
CA GLY A 447 9.31 4.90 23.50
C GLY A 447 7.92 4.61 24.07
N ARG A 448 7.01 4.03 23.28
CA ARG A 448 5.68 3.61 23.77
C ARG A 448 5.77 2.42 24.71
N VAL A 449 6.61 1.43 24.40
CA VAL A 449 6.84 0.28 25.29
C VAL A 449 7.43 0.74 26.62
N GLU A 450 8.41 1.64 26.60
CA GLU A 450 9.01 2.21 27.82
C GLU A 450 7.99 2.96 28.68
N ARG A 451 7.00 3.61 28.07
CA ARG A 451 5.88 4.27 28.78
C ARG A 451 4.75 3.31 29.18
N GLY A 452 4.82 2.02 28.84
CA GLY A 452 3.76 1.05 29.10
C GLY A 452 2.52 1.21 28.20
N GLU A 453 2.62 1.95 27.10
CA GLU A 453 1.53 2.24 26.15
C GLU A 453 1.45 1.21 25.01
N ALA A 454 2.44 0.32 24.90
CA ALA A 454 2.55 -0.71 23.89
C ALA A 454 3.32 -1.93 24.44
N GLY A 455 3.18 -3.07 23.77
CA GLY A 455 3.91 -4.30 24.09
C GLY A 455 3.47 -5.44 23.18
N PRO A 456 4.23 -6.55 23.15
CA PRO A 456 3.84 -7.72 22.37
C PRO A 456 2.54 -8.30 22.93
N LEU A 457 1.62 -8.65 22.05
CA LEU A 457 0.37 -9.30 22.38
C LEU A 457 0.64 -10.77 22.75
N LYS A 458 1.21 -11.03 23.94
CA LYS A 458 1.38 -12.41 24.43
C LYS A 458 0.01 -13.05 24.66
N GLY A 459 -0.34 -14.04 23.85
CA GLY A 459 -1.47 -14.95 24.10
C GLY A 459 -2.86 -14.52 23.57
N MET A 460 -2.99 -13.43 22.82
CA MET A 460 -4.23 -13.13 22.10
C MET A 460 -4.20 -13.78 20.71
N LYS A 461 -5.20 -14.64 20.42
CA LYS A 461 -5.47 -15.11 19.05
C LYS A 461 -5.50 -13.90 18.13
N ILE A 462 -4.71 -13.92 17.06
CA ILE A 462 -4.70 -12.88 16.02
C ILE A 462 -6.15 -12.54 15.70
N GLY A 463 -6.57 -11.35 16.12
CA GLY A 463 -7.91 -10.85 15.92
C GLY A 463 -8.25 -10.87 14.43
N LYS A 464 -9.55 -10.94 14.13
CA LYS A 464 -10.08 -10.88 12.76
C LYS A 464 -9.31 -9.84 11.93
N PRO A 465 -9.04 -10.13 10.65
CA PRO A 465 -8.27 -9.23 9.78
C PRO A 465 -8.78 -7.81 9.97
N VAL A 466 -7.86 -6.91 10.29
CA VAL A 466 -8.14 -5.48 10.33
C VAL A 466 -8.61 -5.12 8.93
N VAL A 467 -9.92 -4.85 8.82
CA VAL A 467 -10.48 -4.14 7.68
C VAL A 467 -9.89 -2.74 7.78
N ALA A 468 -8.77 -2.54 7.09
CA ALA A 468 -8.29 -1.21 6.73
C ALA A 468 -9.24 -0.61 5.70
#